data_AF-A0A4R0WZN3-F1
#
_entry.id   AF-A0A4R0WZN3-F1
#
_cell.length_a   1.000
_cell.length_b   1.000
_cell.length_c   1.000
_cell.angle_alpha   90.00
_cell.angle_beta   90.00
_cell.angle_gamma   90.00
#
_symmetry.space_group_name_H-M   'P 1'
#
loop_
_entity.id
_entity.type
_entity.pdbx_description
1 polymer ?
#
loop_
_entity_poly.entity_id
_entity_poly.type
_entity_poly.pdbx_seq_one_letter_code
_entity_poly.pdbx_strand_id
1 'polypeptide(L)'
;TISDNYHQPVMGGTGANSIMIGTADAIYYTDGNGNATKPPADQIENPLPQANTNNWYTQDGYSGGSYTNCSDSHQPGAGTLRHYLDRLPYKPDAKCAPNTYYLLNNYNPGYNGDGTVNTSTFTTPPSPVRTIADTLIEKNISWKYYGEGWNTFVKTPTTSVYCNICNPFLYETAIMTNPKLVSAHLQDTTDLYADIANGTLPAVSFVKPGGLLDGHPESSKFGLFESFVHKLVDKVQRDPSLWASTAILVTTDEGGGYYDSGYIQPLDFFGDGPRIPMIVVSPYSRGGRVVHQYADHASIVKFIERNWRLKPITKRSRDNLPNPIQLQTHPYVPVNAPAIGDLFDAFEFPRTP
;
A
#
# COMPACT_ATOMS: atom_id res chain seq x y z
N THR A 1 6.53 14.08 -3.32
CA THR A 1 5.90 13.36 -2.19
C THR A 1 4.59 12.80 -2.67
N ILE A 2 4.11 11.76 -2.02
CA ILE A 2 2.72 11.30 -2.08
C ILE A 2 2.18 11.28 -0.65
N SER A 3 0.91 10.99 -0.43
CA SER A 3 0.33 10.77 0.89
C SER A 3 0.35 9.29 1.27
N ASP A 4 0.48 9.01 2.56
CA ASP A 4 0.02 7.76 3.17
C ASP A 4 -1.49 7.60 2.94
N ASN A 5 -2.01 6.38 2.84
CA ASN A 5 -3.40 6.12 2.50
C ASN A 5 -4.41 6.30 3.64
N TYR A 6 -3.97 6.40 4.89
CA TYR A 6 -4.85 6.40 6.05
C TYR A 6 -4.71 7.66 6.89
N HIS A 7 -5.84 8.12 7.44
CA HIS A 7 -5.81 9.08 8.53
C HIS A 7 -4.95 8.50 9.66
N GLN A 8 -4.23 9.38 10.37
CA GLN A 8 -3.33 9.04 11.48
C GLN A 8 -3.84 8.09 12.59
N PRO A 9 -5.15 7.84 12.84
CA PRO A 9 -5.56 6.80 13.81
C PRO A 9 -5.10 5.37 13.51
N VAL A 10 -4.65 5.04 12.30
CA VAL A 10 -4.07 3.71 12.04
C VAL A 10 -2.67 3.65 12.66
N MET A 11 -2.60 3.12 13.88
CA MET A 11 -1.42 2.96 14.76
C MET A 11 -0.15 2.43 14.05
N GLY A 12 0.59 3.30 13.35
CA GLY A 12 1.77 2.96 12.55
C GLY A 12 1.41 2.05 11.36
N GLY A 13 0.64 2.55 10.41
CA GLY A 13 -0.12 1.76 9.42
C GLY A 13 0.63 0.98 8.34
N THR A 14 1.81 0.41 8.63
CA THR A 14 2.61 -0.38 7.66
C THR A 14 1.80 -1.41 6.90
N GLY A 15 1.08 -2.30 7.60
CA GLY A 15 0.28 -3.34 6.96
C GLY A 15 -0.85 -2.75 6.12
N ALA A 16 -1.59 -1.80 6.69
CA ALA A 16 -2.72 -1.15 6.02
C ALA A 16 -2.29 -0.40 4.74
N ASN A 17 -1.17 0.32 4.77
CA ASN A 17 -0.61 1.02 3.62
C ASN A 17 0.00 0.05 2.60
N SER A 18 0.71 -0.98 3.04
CA SER A 18 1.22 -2.02 2.13
C SER A 18 0.10 -2.72 1.37
N ILE A 19 -1.04 -2.99 2.01
CA ILE A 19 -2.24 -3.52 1.36
C ILE A 19 -2.68 -2.62 0.20
N MET A 20 -2.67 -1.30 0.37
CA MET A 20 -3.08 -0.34 -0.66
C MET A 20 -2.13 -0.32 -1.87
N ILE A 21 -0.84 -0.62 -1.70
CA ILE A 21 0.12 -0.78 -2.81
C ILE A 21 -0.30 -1.95 -3.73
N GLY A 22 -0.89 -3.01 -3.16
CA GLY A 22 -1.36 -4.16 -3.93
C GLY A 22 -2.78 -4.03 -4.45
N THR A 23 -3.69 -3.48 -3.64
CA THR A 23 -5.14 -3.52 -3.90
C THR A 23 -5.73 -2.20 -4.36
N ALA A 24 -5.02 -1.08 -4.14
CA ALA A 24 -5.57 0.26 -4.17
C ALA A 24 -6.86 0.42 -3.34
N ASP A 25 -7.10 -0.44 -2.34
CA ASP A 25 -8.35 -0.49 -1.60
C ASP A 25 -8.20 -1.07 -0.18
N ALA A 26 -9.08 -0.67 0.74
CA ALA A 26 -9.07 -1.26 2.08
C ALA A 26 -9.60 -2.70 2.05
N ILE A 27 -8.94 -3.63 2.74
CA ILE A 27 -9.44 -5.00 2.94
C ILE A 27 -10.46 -5.06 4.09
N TYR A 28 -11.28 -6.10 4.07
CA TYR A 28 -12.36 -6.30 5.04
C TYR A 28 -12.31 -7.69 5.67
N TYR A 29 -12.93 -7.82 6.84
CA TYR A 29 -13.03 -9.05 7.59
C TYR A 29 -13.91 -10.08 6.86
N THR A 30 -13.41 -11.31 6.74
CA THR A 30 -14.11 -12.41 6.09
C THR A 30 -14.25 -13.63 7.00
N ASP A 31 -15.10 -14.56 6.61
CA ASP A 31 -15.19 -15.90 7.19
C ASP A 31 -14.01 -16.83 6.78
N GLY A 32 -12.99 -16.30 6.10
CA GLY A 32 -11.89 -17.05 5.50
C GLY A 32 -12.22 -17.73 4.17
N ASN A 33 -13.49 -17.69 3.72
CA ASN A 33 -13.97 -18.23 2.45
C ASN A 33 -14.40 -17.11 1.47
N GLY A 34 -14.00 -15.88 1.75
CA GLY A 34 -14.28 -14.71 0.91
C GLY A 34 -15.62 -14.02 1.18
N ASN A 35 -16.42 -14.48 2.15
CA ASN A 35 -17.67 -13.81 2.51
C ASN A 35 -17.41 -12.78 3.61
N ALA A 36 -17.87 -11.54 3.39
CA ALA A 36 -17.84 -10.52 4.44
C ALA A 36 -18.66 -10.99 5.65
N THR A 37 -18.09 -10.85 6.84
CA THR A 37 -18.76 -11.22 8.10
C THR A 37 -18.36 -10.29 9.23
N LYS A 38 -19.05 -10.39 10.36
CA LYS A 38 -18.76 -9.60 11.55
C LYS A 38 -17.54 -10.20 12.28
N PRO A 39 -16.51 -9.40 12.61
CA PRO A 39 -15.37 -9.87 13.38
C PRO A 39 -15.76 -10.16 14.84
N PRO A 40 -14.89 -10.86 15.60
CA PRO A 40 -15.01 -10.99 17.04
C PRO A 40 -15.28 -9.64 17.71
N ALA A 41 -16.12 -9.64 18.74
CA ALA A 41 -16.63 -8.40 19.34
C ALA A 41 -15.52 -7.49 19.88
N ASP A 42 -14.43 -8.09 20.38
CA ASP A 42 -13.20 -7.47 20.88
C ASP A 42 -12.29 -6.91 19.76
N GLN A 43 -12.58 -7.20 18.49
CA GLN A 43 -11.88 -6.65 17.32
C GLN A 43 -12.67 -5.53 16.62
N ILE A 44 -13.87 -5.19 17.09
CA ILE A 44 -14.65 -4.08 16.53
C ILE A 44 -14.17 -2.76 17.14
N GLU A 45 -13.85 -1.78 16.30
CA GLU A 45 -13.31 -0.50 16.73
C GLU A 45 -14.30 0.27 17.62
N ASN A 46 -13.82 0.74 18.77
CA ASN A 46 -14.51 1.67 19.67
C ASN A 46 -13.51 2.73 20.17
N PRO A 47 -13.35 3.83 19.41
CA PRO A 47 -12.36 4.86 19.72
C PRO A 47 -12.89 5.87 20.75
N LEU A 48 -13.89 5.51 21.56
CA LEU A 48 -14.37 6.38 22.63
C LEU A 48 -13.32 6.46 23.74
N PRO A 49 -12.90 7.66 24.18
CA PRO A 49 -11.91 7.81 25.24
C PRO A 49 -12.32 7.12 26.54
N GLN A 50 -11.39 6.41 27.17
CA GLN A 50 -11.60 5.86 28.50
C GLN A 50 -11.53 6.98 29.54
N ALA A 51 -12.54 7.03 30.41
CA ALA A 51 -12.58 8.03 31.48
C ALA A 51 -11.33 7.94 32.39
N ASN A 52 -10.80 9.10 32.79
CA ASN A 52 -9.62 9.23 33.65
C ASN A 52 -8.31 8.68 33.05
N THR A 53 -8.21 8.62 31.72
CA THR A 53 -6.99 8.27 31.00
C THR A 53 -6.58 9.41 30.06
N ASN A 54 -5.29 9.55 29.77
CA ASN A 54 -4.81 10.61 28.85
C ASN A 54 -4.92 10.22 27.38
N ASN A 55 -4.63 8.96 27.03
CA ASN A 55 -4.54 8.45 25.65
C ASN A 55 -4.97 6.97 25.55
N TRP A 56 -6.03 6.58 26.28
CA TRP A 56 -6.60 5.23 26.15
C TRP A 56 -8.03 5.31 25.63
N TYR A 57 -8.37 4.38 24.76
CA TYR A 57 -9.69 4.27 24.15
C TYR A 57 -10.33 2.94 24.49
N THR A 58 -11.66 2.88 24.40
CA THR A 58 -12.46 1.76 24.92
C THR A 58 -12.06 0.45 24.26
N GLN A 59 -11.86 0.45 22.94
CA GLN A 59 -11.42 -0.70 22.17
C GLN A 59 -10.71 -0.23 20.90
N ASP A 60 -9.39 -0.02 21.02
CA ASP A 60 -8.50 0.49 19.97
C ASP A 60 -7.08 -0.11 20.17
N GLY A 61 -6.33 -0.26 19.08
CA GLY A 61 -4.92 -0.64 19.08
C GLY A 61 -4.61 -2.14 18.93
N TYR A 62 -3.33 -2.48 19.06
CA TYR A 62 -2.79 -3.83 18.77
C TYR A 62 -3.44 -4.98 19.55
N SER A 63 -4.11 -4.70 20.67
CA SER A 63 -4.73 -5.71 21.55
C SER A 63 -6.25 -5.63 21.64
N GLY A 64 -6.92 -4.87 20.77
CA GLY A 64 -8.39 -4.79 20.68
C GLY A 64 -8.81 -3.68 19.72
N GLY A 65 -9.95 -3.80 19.04
CA GLY A 65 -10.40 -2.80 18.06
C GLY A 65 -9.49 -2.72 16.83
N SER A 66 -9.94 -3.25 15.71
CA SER A 66 -9.15 -3.24 14.48
C SER A 66 -10.00 -3.20 13.23
N TYR A 67 -11.32 -3.30 13.37
CA TYR A 67 -12.25 -3.27 12.26
C TYR A 67 -13.40 -2.32 12.50
N THR A 68 -13.72 -1.54 11.48
CA THR A 68 -14.86 -0.63 11.49
C THR A 68 -15.89 -1.00 10.43
N ASN A 69 -17.16 -1.07 10.81
CA ASN A 69 -18.26 -1.01 9.87
C ASN A 69 -18.60 0.45 9.60
N CYS A 70 -17.89 1.04 8.65
CA CYS A 70 -18.07 2.44 8.29
C CYS A 70 -19.41 2.75 7.59
N SER A 71 -20.21 1.72 7.27
CA SER A 71 -21.58 1.90 6.78
C SER A 71 -22.60 2.11 7.90
N ASP A 72 -22.28 1.73 9.15
CA ASP A 72 -23.15 1.91 10.31
C ASP A 72 -22.83 3.23 11.04
N SER A 73 -23.72 4.21 10.92
CA SER A 73 -23.57 5.51 11.60
C SER A 73 -23.61 5.43 13.12
N HIS A 74 -24.10 4.33 13.69
CA HIS A 74 -24.14 4.11 15.14
C HIS A 74 -22.85 3.49 15.68
N GLN A 75 -21.98 2.95 14.81
CA GLN A 75 -20.68 2.51 15.26
C GLN A 75 -19.87 3.73 15.75
N PRO A 76 -19.26 3.66 16.95
CA PRO A 76 -18.44 4.75 17.47
C PRO A 76 -17.43 5.29 16.46
N GLY A 77 -17.38 6.62 16.30
CA GLY A 77 -16.52 7.33 15.33
C GLY A 77 -17.05 7.35 13.89
N ALA A 78 -17.74 6.31 13.43
CA ALA A 78 -18.16 6.18 12.04
C ALA A 78 -19.17 7.26 11.61
N GLY A 79 -20.20 7.52 12.42
CA GLY A 79 -21.19 8.56 12.13
C GLY A 79 -20.58 9.96 12.02
N THR A 80 -19.60 10.28 12.87
CA THR A 80 -18.89 11.58 12.85
C THR A 80 -18.08 11.75 11.56
N LEU A 81 -17.33 10.73 11.17
CA LEU A 81 -16.54 10.75 9.93
C LEU A 81 -17.46 10.85 8.69
N ARG A 82 -18.54 10.06 8.64
CA ARG A 82 -19.52 10.14 7.55
C ARG A 82 -20.15 11.52 7.45
N HIS A 83 -20.57 12.10 8.57
CA HIS A 83 -21.11 13.47 8.61
C HIS A 83 -20.08 14.51 8.14
N TYR A 84 -18.80 14.37 8.52
CA TYR A 84 -17.74 15.24 8.03
C TYR A 84 -17.59 15.16 6.51
N LEU A 85 -17.49 13.94 5.94
CA LEU A 85 -17.37 13.73 4.50
C LEU A 85 -18.57 14.30 3.73
N ASP A 86 -19.79 14.08 4.23
CA ASP A 86 -21.03 14.54 3.59
C ASP A 86 -21.15 16.09 3.57
N ARG A 87 -20.38 16.79 4.42
CA ARG A 87 -20.32 18.26 4.49
C ARG A 87 -19.24 18.87 3.60
N LEU A 88 -18.34 18.07 3.04
CA LEU A 88 -17.32 18.56 2.12
C LEU A 88 -17.96 18.99 0.79
N PRO A 89 -17.48 20.07 0.14
CA PRO A 89 -18.08 20.58 -1.10
C PRO A 89 -18.16 19.54 -2.24
N TYR A 90 -17.20 18.62 -2.27
CA TYR A 90 -17.08 17.58 -3.28
C TYR A 90 -17.67 16.22 -2.90
N LYS A 91 -18.12 16.05 -1.64
CA LYS A 91 -18.81 14.84 -1.15
C LYS A 91 -18.14 13.53 -1.57
N PRO A 92 -16.94 13.23 -1.04
CA PRO A 92 -16.23 12.00 -1.41
C PRO A 92 -17.07 10.76 -1.06
N ASP A 93 -17.00 9.73 -1.90
CA ASP A 93 -17.57 8.43 -1.58
C ASP A 93 -16.78 7.82 -0.42
N ALA A 94 -17.46 7.52 0.69
CA ALA A 94 -16.84 6.90 1.85
C ALA A 94 -16.34 5.46 1.59
N LYS A 95 -16.76 4.83 0.48
CA LYS A 95 -16.40 3.46 0.10
C LYS A 95 -16.76 2.41 1.15
N CYS A 96 -17.91 2.60 1.81
CA CYS A 96 -18.40 1.73 2.87
C CYS A 96 -19.47 0.77 2.34
N ALA A 97 -19.10 -0.48 2.07
CA ALA A 97 -20.08 -1.50 1.73
C ALA A 97 -20.99 -1.81 2.93
N PRO A 98 -22.30 -2.07 2.72
CA PRO A 98 -23.22 -2.41 3.79
C PRO A 98 -22.74 -3.61 4.61
N ASN A 99 -22.85 -3.53 5.94
CA ASN A 99 -22.52 -4.61 6.88
C ASN A 99 -21.10 -5.19 6.71
N THR A 100 -20.15 -4.38 6.23
CA THR A 100 -18.78 -4.79 5.95
C THR A 100 -17.81 -4.12 6.92
N TYR A 101 -16.91 -4.89 7.50
CA TYR A 101 -15.97 -4.45 8.53
C TYR A 101 -14.56 -4.32 7.95
N TYR A 102 -14.06 -3.10 7.80
CA TYR A 102 -12.77 -2.80 7.17
C TYR A 102 -11.66 -2.67 8.20
N LEU A 103 -10.47 -3.18 7.85
CA LEU A 103 -9.29 -3.15 8.71
C LEU A 103 -8.78 -1.71 8.90
N LEU A 104 -8.49 -1.34 10.15
CA LEU A 104 -7.92 -0.06 10.55
C LEU A 104 -6.61 -0.22 11.36
N ASN A 105 -5.92 -1.37 11.24
CA ASN A 105 -4.74 -1.67 12.04
C ASN A 105 -3.79 -2.64 11.31
N ASN A 106 -2.60 -2.84 11.87
CA ASN A 106 -1.61 -3.80 11.38
C ASN A 106 -1.93 -5.21 11.87
N TYR A 107 -2.51 -6.01 11.00
CA TYR A 107 -2.72 -7.44 11.23
C TYR A 107 -1.82 -8.26 10.32
N ASN A 108 -1.34 -9.39 10.83
CA ASN A 108 -0.65 -10.40 10.05
C ASN A 108 -1.51 -10.82 8.84
N PRO A 109 -0.88 -11.15 7.71
CA PRO A 109 -1.59 -11.69 6.56
C PRO A 109 -2.21 -13.06 6.86
N GLY A 110 -3.29 -13.37 6.14
CA GLY A 110 -4.06 -14.62 6.28
C GLY A 110 -3.32 -15.87 5.82
N TYR A 111 -2.14 -15.73 5.22
CA TYR A 111 -1.30 -16.84 4.77
C TYR A 111 0.14 -16.72 5.27
N ASN A 112 0.73 -17.88 5.55
CA ASN A 112 2.17 -18.03 5.75
C ASN A 112 2.90 -18.07 4.41
N GLY A 113 4.23 -17.94 4.41
CA GLY A 113 5.04 -17.95 3.19
C GLY A 113 4.96 -19.25 2.38
N ASP A 114 4.58 -20.36 3.01
CA ASP A 114 4.38 -21.67 2.36
C ASP A 114 2.97 -21.86 1.76
N GLY A 115 2.09 -20.85 1.87
CA GLY A 115 0.71 -20.90 1.38
C GLY A 115 -0.29 -21.53 2.36
N THR A 116 0.14 -21.98 3.53
CA THR A 116 -0.80 -22.42 4.58
C THR A 116 -1.53 -21.23 5.20
N VAL A 117 -2.75 -21.45 5.66
CA VAL A 117 -3.53 -20.40 6.35
C VAL A 117 -2.84 -20.06 7.67
N ASN A 118 -2.62 -18.77 7.91
CA ASN A 118 -2.11 -18.27 9.16
C ASN A 118 -3.25 -18.18 10.18
N THR A 119 -3.07 -18.83 11.33
CA THR A 119 -4.06 -18.91 12.42
C THR A 119 -3.58 -18.23 13.70
N SER A 120 -2.50 -17.46 13.63
CA SER A 120 -1.98 -16.71 14.77
C SER A 120 -2.92 -15.56 15.15
N THR A 121 -2.83 -15.09 16.39
CA THR A 121 -3.57 -13.92 16.86
C THR A 121 -3.19 -12.68 16.04
N PHE A 122 -4.12 -11.71 15.93
CA PHE A 122 -3.92 -10.49 15.13
C PHE A 122 -3.62 -10.80 13.66
N THR A 123 -4.36 -11.75 13.09
CA THR A 123 -4.27 -12.14 11.68
C THR A 123 -5.57 -11.78 10.98
N THR A 124 -5.47 -11.14 9.81
CA THR A 124 -6.61 -10.95 8.94
C THR A 124 -6.94 -12.26 8.24
N PRO A 125 -8.19 -12.74 8.25
CA PRO A 125 -8.58 -13.92 7.49
C PRO A 125 -8.24 -13.78 6.00
N PRO A 126 -8.06 -14.89 5.27
CA PRO A 126 -7.87 -14.87 3.83
C PRO A 126 -8.81 -13.89 3.10
N SER A 127 -8.21 -12.99 2.32
CA SER A 127 -8.93 -11.92 1.64
C SER A 127 -9.22 -12.29 0.18
N PRO A 128 -10.47 -12.11 -0.30
CA PRO A 128 -10.83 -12.24 -1.70
C PRO A 128 -10.59 -10.93 -2.49
N VAL A 129 -10.09 -9.88 -1.82
CA VAL A 129 -9.86 -8.58 -2.46
C VAL A 129 -8.75 -8.74 -3.48
N ARG A 130 -9.11 -8.47 -4.73
CA ARG A 130 -8.21 -8.52 -5.88
C ARG A 130 -7.05 -7.55 -5.73
N THR A 131 -5.90 -7.94 -6.24
CA THR A 131 -4.72 -7.06 -6.33
C THR A 131 -4.35 -6.74 -7.77
N ILE A 132 -3.40 -5.82 -7.94
CA ILE A 132 -2.75 -5.54 -9.22
C ILE A 132 -2.11 -6.80 -9.81
N ALA A 133 -1.68 -7.76 -8.99
CA ALA A 133 -1.12 -9.03 -9.47
C ALA A 133 -2.11 -9.82 -10.32
N ASP A 134 -3.39 -9.86 -9.95
CA ASP A 134 -4.42 -10.52 -10.77
C ASP A 134 -4.46 -9.92 -12.17
N THR A 135 -4.48 -8.58 -12.25
CA THR A 135 -4.60 -7.86 -13.53
C THR A 135 -3.37 -8.09 -14.42
N LEU A 136 -2.19 -8.21 -13.81
CA LEU A 136 -0.93 -8.53 -14.50
C LEU A 136 -0.95 -9.97 -15.01
N ILE A 137 -1.41 -10.92 -14.20
CA ILE A 137 -1.56 -12.34 -14.57
C ILE A 137 -2.54 -12.50 -15.74
N GLU A 138 -3.72 -11.87 -15.67
CA GLU A 138 -4.73 -11.90 -16.74
C GLU A 138 -4.19 -11.39 -18.09
N LYS A 139 -3.17 -10.54 -18.07
CA LYS A 139 -2.52 -9.98 -19.26
C LYS A 139 -1.16 -10.59 -19.60
N ASN A 140 -0.73 -11.63 -18.86
CA ASN A 140 0.59 -12.25 -19.00
C ASN A 140 1.75 -11.23 -18.89
N ILE A 141 1.60 -10.23 -18.02
CA ILE A 141 2.66 -9.26 -17.72
C ILE A 141 3.49 -9.84 -16.59
N SER A 142 4.81 -9.95 -16.81
CA SER A 142 5.72 -10.49 -15.81
C SER A 142 5.80 -9.54 -14.61
N TRP A 143 5.67 -10.12 -13.42
CA TRP A 143 5.78 -9.38 -12.17
C TRP A 143 6.42 -10.24 -11.07
N LYS A 144 7.10 -9.61 -10.11
CA LYS A 144 7.59 -10.27 -8.90
C LYS A 144 7.56 -9.30 -7.71
N TYR A 145 7.37 -9.86 -6.52
CA TYR A 145 7.65 -9.20 -5.25
C TYR A 145 8.92 -9.79 -4.66
N TYR A 146 9.93 -8.95 -4.45
CA TYR A 146 11.21 -9.31 -3.86
C TYR A 146 11.30 -8.75 -2.45
N GLY A 147 11.17 -9.61 -1.45
CA GLY A 147 11.32 -9.21 -0.04
C GLY A 147 12.53 -9.88 0.60
N GLU A 148 13.37 -9.08 1.26
CA GLU A 148 14.60 -9.60 1.87
C GLU A 148 14.29 -10.60 2.98
N GLY A 149 14.91 -11.78 2.92
CA GLY A 149 14.66 -12.85 3.87
C GLY A 149 13.42 -13.69 3.57
N TRP A 150 12.78 -13.52 2.40
CA TRP A 150 11.67 -14.36 1.96
C TRP A 150 11.98 -15.86 2.07
N ASN A 151 13.16 -16.29 1.59
CA ASN A 151 13.52 -17.72 1.62
C ASN A 151 13.68 -18.25 3.04
N THR A 152 14.17 -17.42 3.96
CA THR A 152 14.24 -17.74 5.40
C THR A 152 12.85 -17.69 6.03
N PHE A 153 11.99 -16.76 5.64
CA PHE A 153 10.63 -16.64 6.14
C PHE A 153 9.80 -17.87 5.83
N VAL A 154 9.88 -18.41 4.61
CA VAL A 154 9.17 -19.64 4.22
C VAL A 154 9.63 -20.85 5.05
N LYS A 155 10.92 -20.94 5.40
CA LYS A 155 11.49 -22.12 6.08
C LYS A 155 11.45 -22.03 7.61
N THR A 156 11.82 -20.87 8.14
CA THR A 156 12.01 -20.59 9.56
C THR A 156 11.60 -19.15 9.86
N PRO A 157 10.27 -18.85 9.89
CA PRO A 157 9.75 -17.49 10.01
C PRO A 157 10.33 -16.68 11.17
N THR A 158 10.51 -17.32 12.33
CA THR A 158 10.94 -16.68 13.59
C THR A 158 12.36 -16.13 13.57
N THR A 159 13.19 -16.53 12.61
CA THR A 159 14.57 -16.04 12.45
C THR A 159 14.74 -15.15 11.22
N SER A 160 13.66 -14.84 10.51
CA SER A 160 13.71 -14.05 9.29
C SER A 160 13.64 -12.55 9.59
N VAL A 161 14.31 -11.75 8.74
CA VAL A 161 14.18 -10.28 8.70
C VAL A 161 13.02 -9.81 7.82
N TYR A 162 12.30 -10.74 7.20
CA TYR A 162 11.22 -10.46 6.27
C TYR A 162 10.02 -9.82 6.98
N CYS A 163 9.56 -8.68 6.46
CA CYS A 163 8.32 -8.05 6.91
C CYS A 163 7.12 -8.68 6.19
N ASN A 164 6.38 -9.56 6.87
CA ASN A 164 5.19 -10.23 6.32
C ASN A 164 4.02 -9.26 6.08
N ILE A 165 3.72 -8.37 7.02
CA ILE A 165 2.66 -7.37 6.87
C ILE A 165 2.93 -6.39 5.71
N CYS A 166 4.20 -6.27 5.29
CA CYS A 166 4.59 -5.37 4.21
C CYS A 166 4.28 -5.92 2.80
N ASN A 167 3.98 -7.22 2.67
CA ASN A 167 3.68 -7.85 1.38
C ASN A 167 2.16 -7.96 1.19
N PRO A 168 1.52 -7.13 0.33
CA PRO A 168 0.08 -7.18 0.12
C PRO A 168 -0.42 -8.53 -0.42
N PHE A 169 0.42 -9.27 -1.15
CA PHE A 169 0.02 -10.50 -1.80
C PHE A 169 -0.11 -11.68 -0.81
N LEU A 170 0.42 -11.55 0.41
CA LEU A 170 0.20 -12.55 1.47
C LEU A 170 -1.23 -12.51 2.04
N TYR A 171 -2.00 -11.45 1.78
CA TYR A 171 -3.40 -11.36 2.22
C TYR A 171 -4.36 -12.04 1.24
N GLU A 172 -3.97 -12.18 -0.03
CA GLU A 172 -4.86 -12.53 -1.13
C GLU A 172 -4.98 -14.04 -1.38
N THR A 173 -6.22 -14.53 -1.37
CA THR A 173 -6.53 -15.94 -1.59
C THR A 173 -6.10 -16.44 -2.97
N ALA A 174 -6.33 -15.67 -4.04
CA ALA A 174 -6.06 -16.10 -5.41
C ALA A 174 -4.57 -16.40 -5.67
N ILE A 175 -3.68 -15.63 -5.04
CA ILE A 175 -2.22 -15.84 -5.13
C ILE A 175 -1.78 -16.96 -4.21
N MET A 176 -2.12 -16.87 -2.92
CA MET A 176 -1.52 -17.73 -1.89
C MET A 176 -2.00 -19.17 -1.93
N THR A 177 -3.19 -19.44 -2.47
CA THR A 177 -3.70 -20.81 -2.64
C THR A 177 -3.15 -21.50 -3.90
N ASN A 178 -2.34 -20.82 -4.71
CA ASN A 178 -1.72 -21.37 -5.89
C ASN A 178 -0.18 -21.44 -5.72
N PRO A 179 0.38 -22.62 -5.35
CA PRO A 179 1.82 -22.77 -5.13
C PRO A 179 2.69 -22.39 -6.34
N LYS A 180 2.16 -22.51 -7.56
CA LYS A 180 2.88 -22.11 -8.77
C LYS A 180 3.01 -20.59 -8.86
N LEU A 181 1.96 -19.85 -8.49
CA LEU A 181 2.02 -18.38 -8.45
C LEU A 181 2.94 -17.91 -7.33
N VAL A 182 2.80 -18.48 -6.13
CA VAL A 182 3.69 -18.18 -4.99
C VAL A 182 5.16 -18.38 -5.39
N SER A 183 5.51 -19.55 -5.90
CA SER A 183 6.89 -19.88 -6.27
C SER A 183 7.41 -19.08 -7.47
N ALA A 184 6.54 -18.57 -8.35
CA ALA A 184 6.96 -17.79 -9.51
C ALA A 184 7.16 -16.31 -9.16
N HIS A 185 6.32 -15.76 -8.28
CA HIS A 185 6.18 -14.32 -8.09
C HIS A 185 6.68 -13.80 -6.74
N LEU A 186 6.71 -14.61 -5.69
CA LEU A 186 7.22 -14.18 -4.38
C LEU A 186 8.64 -14.71 -4.20
N GLN A 187 9.61 -13.80 -4.14
CA GLN A 187 11.03 -14.11 -4.23
C GLN A 187 11.84 -13.34 -3.17
N ASP A 188 13.09 -13.75 -2.98
CA ASP A 188 14.03 -13.04 -2.12
C ASP A 188 14.77 -11.95 -2.90
N THR A 189 15.34 -10.98 -2.19
CA THR A 189 16.23 -9.99 -2.79
C THR A 189 17.48 -10.59 -3.43
N THR A 190 17.90 -11.80 -3.05
CA THR A 190 18.96 -12.52 -3.77
C THR A 190 18.56 -12.80 -5.22
N ASP A 191 17.28 -13.13 -5.45
CA ASP A 191 16.74 -13.38 -6.79
C ASP A 191 16.59 -12.08 -7.58
N LEU A 192 16.25 -10.97 -6.91
CA LEU A 192 16.28 -9.62 -7.52
C LEU A 192 17.66 -9.31 -8.10
N TYR A 193 18.73 -9.52 -7.32
CA TYR A 193 20.08 -9.23 -7.79
C TYR A 193 20.51 -10.14 -8.94
N ALA A 194 20.04 -11.39 -8.96
CA ALA A 194 20.25 -12.30 -10.09
C ALA A 194 19.49 -11.84 -11.34
N ASP A 195 18.23 -11.44 -11.20
CA ASP A 195 17.41 -10.94 -12.31
C ASP A 195 17.98 -9.66 -12.91
N ILE A 196 18.51 -8.74 -12.09
CA ILE A 196 19.22 -7.55 -12.57
C ILE A 196 20.50 -7.94 -13.31
N ALA A 197 21.32 -8.84 -12.75
CA ALA A 197 22.59 -9.25 -13.36
C ALA A 197 22.40 -9.99 -14.70
N ASN A 198 21.27 -10.69 -14.86
CA ASN A 198 20.95 -11.45 -16.06
C ASN A 198 20.13 -10.66 -17.08
N GLY A 199 19.74 -9.41 -16.78
CA GLY A 199 18.85 -8.62 -17.65
C GLY A 199 17.43 -9.20 -17.76
N THR A 200 16.97 -9.94 -16.75
CA THR A 200 15.67 -10.65 -16.72
C THR A 200 14.69 -10.08 -15.71
N LEU A 201 14.88 -8.82 -15.29
CA LEU A 201 13.96 -8.13 -14.38
C LEU A 201 12.53 -8.13 -14.98
N PRO A 202 11.49 -8.47 -14.21
CA PRO A 202 10.12 -8.49 -14.72
C PRO A 202 9.61 -7.07 -15.00
N ALA A 203 8.56 -6.98 -15.80
CA ALA A 203 7.95 -5.70 -16.17
C ALA A 203 7.51 -4.89 -14.94
N VAL A 204 7.00 -5.55 -13.90
CA VAL A 204 6.67 -4.94 -12.61
C VAL A 204 7.45 -5.62 -11.48
N SER A 205 8.30 -4.86 -10.80
CA SER A 205 9.09 -5.36 -9.66
C SER A 205 8.75 -4.57 -8.40
N PHE A 206 8.18 -5.25 -7.40
CA PHE A 206 8.06 -4.70 -6.05
C PHE A 206 9.27 -5.13 -5.23
N VAL A 207 9.90 -4.22 -4.50
CA VAL A 207 11.13 -4.50 -3.74
C VAL A 207 10.97 -3.98 -2.33
N LYS A 208 11.15 -4.84 -1.33
CA LYS A 208 11.09 -4.49 0.09
C LYS A 208 12.36 -4.97 0.82
N PRO A 209 13.21 -4.06 1.33
CA PRO A 209 14.29 -4.43 2.23
C PRO A 209 13.75 -5.02 3.54
N GLY A 210 14.58 -5.82 4.21
CA GLY A 210 14.23 -6.47 5.47
C GLY A 210 14.14 -5.46 6.59
N GLY A 211 13.52 -5.84 7.71
CA GLY A 211 13.21 -4.93 8.83
C GLY A 211 14.42 -4.27 9.51
N LEU A 212 15.64 -4.74 9.20
CA LEU A 212 16.90 -4.15 9.67
C LEU A 212 17.43 -3.04 8.73
N LEU A 213 16.94 -2.97 7.49
CA LEU A 213 17.45 -2.10 6.42
C LEU A 213 16.40 -1.17 5.81
N ASP A 214 15.15 -1.26 6.24
CA ASP A 214 14.03 -0.59 5.58
C ASP A 214 13.74 0.84 6.03
N GLY A 215 14.50 1.35 7.00
CA GLY A 215 14.34 2.71 7.51
C GLY A 215 13.20 2.87 8.51
N HIS A 216 12.51 1.79 8.91
CA HIS A 216 11.47 1.84 9.93
C HIS A 216 12.05 2.41 11.24
N PRO A 217 11.36 3.37 11.90
CA PRO A 217 11.74 3.83 13.24
C PRO A 217 11.81 2.65 14.21
N GLU A 218 12.65 2.66 15.24
CA GLU A 218 12.89 1.51 16.14
C GLU A 218 13.80 0.40 15.57
N SER A 219 13.46 -0.25 14.46
CA SER A 219 14.18 -1.44 13.97
C SER A 219 15.30 -1.15 12.96
N SER A 220 15.27 0.01 12.30
CA SER A 220 16.24 0.37 11.25
C SER A 220 16.66 1.85 11.31
N LYS A 221 17.32 2.33 10.26
CA LYS A 221 17.81 3.71 10.09
C LYS A 221 17.67 4.14 8.63
N PHE A 222 17.28 5.38 8.39
CA PHE A 222 17.09 5.90 7.04
C PHE A 222 18.34 5.81 6.16
N GLY A 223 19.54 6.03 6.72
CA GLY A 223 20.80 5.87 5.98
C GLY A 223 21.08 4.42 5.50
N LEU A 224 20.52 3.41 6.18
CA LEU A 224 20.59 2.01 5.73
C LEU A 224 19.64 1.79 4.55
N PHE A 225 18.43 2.34 4.62
CA PHE A 225 17.48 2.33 3.51
C PHE A 225 18.04 3.05 2.28
N GLU A 226 18.64 4.23 2.45
CA GLU A 226 19.32 4.97 1.38
C GLU A 226 20.46 4.15 0.76
N SER A 227 21.25 3.45 1.59
CA SER A 227 22.33 2.57 1.11
C SER A 227 21.79 1.38 0.30
N PHE A 228 20.66 0.80 0.72
CA PHE A 228 19.97 -0.26 -0.02
C PHE A 228 19.47 0.26 -1.38
N VAL A 229 18.79 1.40 -1.40
CA VAL A 229 18.28 2.04 -2.62
C VAL A 229 19.43 2.41 -3.56
N HIS A 230 20.50 3.02 -3.05
CA HIS A 230 21.67 3.37 -3.84
C HIS A 230 22.29 2.15 -4.51
N LYS A 231 22.49 1.05 -3.76
CA LYS A 231 22.98 -0.23 -4.31
C LYS A 231 22.11 -0.75 -5.44
N LEU A 232 20.78 -0.64 -5.33
CA LEU A 232 19.83 -1.09 -6.35
C LEU A 232 19.94 -0.23 -7.61
N VAL A 233 19.89 1.09 -7.46
CA VAL A 233 20.02 2.06 -8.57
C VAL A 233 21.34 1.83 -9.31
N ASP A 234 22.46 1.71 -8.58
CA ASP A 234 23.78 1.45 -9.14
C ASP A 234 23.82 0.18 -10.00
N LYS A 235 23.20 -0.90 -9.52
CA LYS A 235 23.17 -2.17 -10.24
C LYS A 235 22.38 -2.06 -11.53
N VAL A 236 21.23 -1.39 -11.51
CA VAL A 236 20.42 -1.16 -12.71
C VAL A 236 21.14 -0.25 -13.70
N GLN A 237 21.77 0.84 -13.24
CA GLN A 237 22.49 1.79 -14.09
C GLN A 237 23.74 1.20 -14.78
N ARG A 238 24.36 0.18 -14.20
CA ARG A 238 25.53 -0.50 -14.78
C ARG A 238 25.20 -1.34 -16.02
N ASP A 239 23.93 -1.70 -16.22
CA ASP A 239 23.46 -2.31 -17.46
C ASP A 239 22.75 -1.23 -18.30
N PRO A 240 23.37 -0.73 -19.38
CA PRO A 240 22.77 0.33 -20.20
C PRO A 240 21.43 -0.08 -20.83
N SER A 241 21.24 -1.36 -21.14
CA SER A 241 20.02 -1.85 -21.78
C SER A 241 18.85 -1.90 -20.79
N LEU A 242 19.12 -2.37 -19.57
CA LEU A 242 18.15 -2.37 -18.48
C LEU A 242 17.83 -0.93 -18.04
N TRP A 243 18.84 -0.09 -17.83
CA TRP A 243 18.66 1.30 -17.44
C TRP A 243 17.79 2.08 -18.42
N ALA A 244 18.03 1.92 -19.74
CA ALA A 244 17.29 2.62 -20.79
C ALA A 244 15.77 2.34 -20.80
N SER A 245 15.32 1.29 -20.11
CA SER A 245 13.92 0.85 -20.06
C SER A 245 13.32 0.79 -18.65
N THR A 246 14.06 1.22 -17.63
CA THR A 246 13.63 1.09 -16.22
C THR A 246 13.21 2.43 -15.61
N ALA A 247 12.15 2.40 -14.81
CA ALA A 247 11.81 3.46 -13.88
C ALA A 247 11.76 2.89 -12.46
N ILE A 248 12.51 3.51 -11.53
CA ILE A 248 12.55 3.11 -10.12
C ILE A 248 11.77 4.15 -9.32
N LEU A 249 10.68 3.72 -8.69
CA LEU A 249 9.87 4.53 -7.78
C LEU A 249 10.26 4.17 -6.34
N VAL A 250 10.75 5.15 -5.58
CA VAL A 250 11.21 4.96 -4.20
C VAL A 250 10.31 5.73 -3.26
N THR A 251 9.70 5.03 -2.31
CA THR A 251 8.77 5.61 -1.33
C THR A 251 8.84 4.83 -0.01
N THR A 252 8.14 5.32 1.02
CA THR A 252 7.90 4.58 2.27
C THR A 252 6.44 4.13 2.29
N ASP A 253 6.12 3.18 3.15
CA ASP A 253 4.74 2.76 3.45
C ASP A 253 3.99 3.83 4.25
N GLU A 254 4.64 4.44 5.23
CA GLU A 254 4.02 5.43 6.12
C GLU A 254 5.00 6.54 6.55
N GLY A 255 4.50 7.49 7.36
CA GLY A 255 5.21 8.69 7.79
C GLY A 255 6.13 8.52 9.01
N GLY A 256 6.09 7.37 9.69
CA GLY A 256 6.94 7.05 10.85
C GLY A 256 6.59 7.85 12.11
N GLY A 257 5.40 8.45 12.16
CA GLY A 257 4.99 9.38 13.22
C GLY A 257 5.70 10.75 13.20
N TYR A 258 6.46 11.07 12.15
CA TYR A 258 7.09 12.38 12.00
C TYR A 258 6.04 13.46 11.61
N TYR A 259 6.27 14.69 12.08
CA TYR A 259 5.39 15.81 11.76
C TYR A 259 5.44 16.16 10.26
N ASP A 260 4.25 16.25 9.64
CA ASP A 260 4.07 16.82 8.32
C ASP A 260 3.01 17.92 8.35
N SER A 261 3.29 19.03 7.65
CA SER A 261 2.40 20.18 7.52
C SER A 261 1.61 20.20 6.21
N GLY A 262 1.65 19.10 5.46
CA GLY A 262 1.05 18.98 4.15
C GLY A 262 -0.44 19.15 4.15
N TYR A 263 -0.96 19.58 3.00
CA TYR A 263 -2.39 19.42 2.72
C TYR A 263 -2.71 17.93 2.64
N ILE A 264 -3.76 17.51 3.37
CA ILE A 264 -4.31 16.15 3.35
C ILE A 264 -5.72 16.25 2.78
N GLN A 265 -6.00 15.45 1.76
CA GLN A 265 -7.29 15.39 1.11
C GLN A 265 -8.14 14.27 1.73
N PRO A 266 -9.34 14.54 2.25
CA PRO A 266 -10.31 13.48 2.51
C PRO A 266 -10.75 12.85 1.19
N LEU A 267 -10.31 11.61 0.95
CA LEU A 267 -10.59 10.82 -0.26
C LEU A 267 -11.78 9.88 -0.07
N ASP A 268 -11.88 9.26 1.12
CA ASP A 268 -12.92 8.32 1.52
C ASP A 268 -13.01 8.26 3.06
N PHE A 269 -13.59 7.20 3.63
CA PHE A 269 -13.68 7.02 5.08
C PHE A 269 -12.32 6.83 5.76
N PHE A 270 -11.32 6.29 5.04
CA PHE A 270 -10.07 5.82 5.60
C PHE A 270 -8.97 6.88 5.55
N GLY A 271 -8.94 7.68 4.49
CA GLY A 271 -7.78 8.49 4.13
C GLY A 271 -8.09 9.77 3.38
N ASP A 272 -7.09 10.60 3.10
CA ASP A 272 -5.64 10.28 3.13
C ASP A 272 -4.91 10.57 4.45
N GLY A 273 -3.62 10.27 4.48
CA GLY A 273 -2.69 10.54 5.56
C GLY A 273 -1.63 11.61 5.25
N PRO A 274 -0.68 11.81 6.18
CA PRO A 274 0.48 12.69 6.00
C PRO A 274 1.29 12.37 4.76
N ARG A 275 2.05 13.36 4.27
CA ARG A 275 2.91 13.15 3.11
C ARG A 275 4.13 12.29 3.45
N ILE A 276 4.48 11.43 2.52
CA ILE A 276 5.65 10.56 2.51
C ILE A 276 6.54 10.86 1.29
N PRO A 277 7.84 10.52 1.34
CA PRO A 277 8.72 10.71 0.19
C PRO A 277 8.27 9.87 -1.01
N MET A 278 8.40 10.44 -2.21
CA MET A 278 8.30 9.71 -3.48
C MET A 278 9.36 10.28 -4.40
N ILE A 279 10.28 9.42 -4.84
CA ILE A 279 11.38 9.75 -5.73
C ILE A 279 11.27 8.86 -6.96
N VAL A 280 11.40 9.46 -8.15
CA VAL A 280 11.44 8.75 -9.43
C VAL A 280 12.86 8.83 -9.98
N VAL A 281 13.49 7.67 -10.20
CA VAL A 281 14.82 7.54 -10.78
C VAL A 281 14.71 6.79 -12.10
N SER A 282 14.89 7.50 -13.21
CA SER A 282 14.71 6.96 -14.56
C SER A 282 15.37 7.86 -15.61
N PRO A 283 15.86 7.32 -16.75
CA PRO A 283 16.22 8.14 -17.90
C PRO A 283 15.05 8.95 -18.47
N TYR A 284 13.80 8.53 -18.20
CA TYR A 284 12.59 9.25 -18.61
C TYR A 284 12.10 10.26 -17.56
N SER A 285 12.77 10.39 -16.42
CA SER A 285 12.37 11.37 -15.41
C SER A 285 12.56 12.80 -15.95
N ARG A 286 11.79 13.77 -15.43
CA ARG A 286 11.95 15.20 -15.81
C ARG A 286 13.24 15.86 -15.27
N GLY A 287 14.21 15.09 -14.78
CA GLY A 287 15.37 15.59 -14.05
C GLY A 287 14.98 16.27 -12.73
N GLY A 288 15.94 16.91 -12.06
CA GLY A 288 15.84 17.51 -10.71
C GLY A 288 14.73 18.55 -10.50
N ARG A 289 13.48 18.10 -10.57
CA ARG A 289 12.24 18.87 -10.45
C ARG A 289 11.37 18.24 -9.39
N VAL A 290 10.51 19.06 -8.80
CA VAL A 290 9.47 18.61 -7.89
C VAL A 290 8.15 18.55 -8.65
N VAL A 291 7.52 17.37 -8.64
CA VAL A 291 6.14 17.21 -9.10
C VAL A 291 5.21 17.45 -7.92
N HIS A 292 4.22 18.32 -8.12
CA HIS A 292 3.27 18.73 -7.07
C HIS A 292 1.92 18.02 -7.18
N GLN A 293 1.75 17.13 -8.17
CA GLN A 293 0.54 16.33 -8.36
C GLN A 293 0.18 15.58 -7.07
N TYR A 294 -1.05 15.76 -6.58
CA TYR A 294 -1.54 15.02 -5.41
C TYR A 294 -1.66 13.54 -5.75
N ALA A 295 -1.12 12.68 -4.90
CA ALA A 295 -1.05 11.23 -5.10
C ALA A 295 -0.89 10.54 -3.74
N ASP A 296 -1.23 9.25 -3.70
CA ASP A 296 -1.06 8.32 -2.57
C ASP A 296 -0.51 6.97 -3.10
N HIS A 297 -0.39 5.92 -2.29
CA HIS A 297 0.12 4.63 -2.81
C HIS A 297 -0.74 4.01 -3.92
N ALA A 298 -2.05 4.27 -3.98
CA ALA A 298 -2.88 3.80 -5.09
C ALA A 298 -2.47 4.45 -6.43
N SER A 299 -1.73 5.57 -6.39
CA SER A 299 -1.15 6.19 -7.58
C SER A 299 -0.04 5.32 -8.21
N ILE A 300 0.61 4.44 -7.45
CA ILE A 300 1.56 3.43 -7.97
C ILE A 300 0.80 2.38 -8.79
N VAL A 301 -0.35 1.93 -8.28
CA VAL A 301 -1.26 1.03 -9.02
C VAL A 301 -1.72 1.70 -10.31
N LYS A 302 -2.18 2.95 -10.25
CA LYS A 302 -2.57 3.72 -11.46
C LYS A 302 -1.43 3.89 -12.46
N PHE A 303 -0.20 4.10 -11.99
CA PHE A 303 0.98 4.17 -12.86
C PHE A 303 1.15 2.85 -13.62
N ILE A 304 1.06 1.71 -12.94
CA ILE A 304 1.11 0.38 -13.55
C ILE A 304 -0.03 0.24 -14.56
N GLU A 305 -1.27 0.51 -14.16
CA GLU A 305 -2.42 0.39 -15.05
C GLU A 305 -2.27 1.23 -16.32
N ARG A 306 -1.85 2.48 -16.20
CA ARG A 306 -1.64 3.36 -17.35
C ARG A 306 -0.50 2.89 -18.23
N ASN A 307 0.62 2.43 -17.66
CA ASN A 307 1.77 1.96 -18.42
C ASN A 307 1.46 0.69 -19.23
N TRP A 308 0.70 -0.24 -18.66
CA TRP A 308 0.33 -1.51 -19.30
C TRP A 308 -1.09 -1.55 -19.88
N ARG A 309 -1.78 -0.41 -19.94
CA ARG A 309 -3.15 -0.27 -20.47
C ARG A 309 -4.16 -1.21 -19.81
N LEU A 310 -4.04 -1.36 -18.49
CA LEU A 310 -4.95 -2.14 -17.66
C LEU A 310 -6.16 -1.29 -17.26
N LYS A 311 -7.16 -1.95 -16.70
CA LYS A 311 -8.32 -1.30 -16.09
C LYS A 311 -8.10 -1.24 -14.58
N PRO A 312 -8.79 -0.32 -13.86
CA PRO A 312 -8.88 -0.35 -12.41
C PRO A 312 -9.16 -1.76 -11.88
N ILE A 313 -8.50 -2.15 -10.80
CA ILE A 313 -8.54 -3.49 -10.20
C ILE A 313 -9.98 -3.88 -9.89
N THR A 314 -10.72 -2.98 -9.23
CA THR A 314 -12.14 -3.13 -8.94
C THR A 314 -12.88 -1.83 -9.25
N LYS A 315 -14.21 -1.80 -9.06
CA LYS A 315 -14.98 -0.54 -9.13
C LYS A 315 -14.90 0.29 -7.85
N ARG A 316 -14.43 -0.30 -6.75
CA ARG A 316 -14.38 0.33 -5.42
C ARG A 316 -13.03 0.98 -5.16
N SER A 317 -11.94 0.41 -5.67
CA SER A 317 -10.56 0.85 -5.43
C SER A 317 -10.32 2.32 -5.80
N ARG A 318 -9.35 2.95 -5.14
CA ARG A 318 -8.98 4.38 -5.32
C ARG A 318 -8.36 4.69 -6.68
N ASP A 319 -7.82 3.68 -7.36
CA ASP A 319 -7.35 3.73 -8.75
C ASP A 319 -8.41 4.27 -9.75
N ASN A 320 -9.70 4.20 -9.41
CA ASN A 320 -10.80 4.80 -10.17
C ASN A 320 -10.90 6.34 -10.06
N LEU A 321 -10.25 6.97 -9.09
CA LEU A 321 -10.31 8.42 -8.90
C LEU A 321 -9.67 9.17 -10.09
N PRO A 322 -10.19 10.35 -10.46
CA PRO A 322 -9.61 11.12 -11.55
C PRO A 322 -8.20 11.62 -11.20
N ASN A 323 -7.39 11.91 -12.23
CA ASN A 323 -6.15 12.66 -12.04
C ASN A 323 -6.46 14.08 -11.54
N PRO A 324 -5.64 14.65 -10.65
CA PRO A 324 -5.91 15.95 -10.07
C PRO A 324 -5.67 17.08 -11.07
N ILE A 325 -6.53 18.08 -11.02
CA ILE A 325 -6.41 19.36 -11.71
C ILE A 325 -5.95 20.35 -10.66
N GLN A 326 -4.79 20.97 -10.90
CA GLN A 326 -4.19 21.92 -9.96
C GLN A 326 -4.01 23.28 -10.62
N LEU A 327 -4.21 24.35 -9.84
CA LEU A 327 -3.93 25.71 -10.30
C LEU A 327 -2.46 26.02 -10.05
N GLN A 328 -1.82 26.78 -10.95
CA GLN A 328 -0.43 27.21 -10.77
C GLN A 328 -0.21 27.98 -9.47
N THR A 329 -1.20 28.74 -9.00
CA THR A 329 -1.14 29.49 -7.75
C THR A 329 -1.36 28.63 -6.50
N HIS A 330 -1.92 27.42 -6.66
CA HIS A 330 -2.20 26.48 -5.57
C HIS A 330 -1.84 25.05 -6.01
N PRO A 331 -0.54 24.75 -6.22
CA PRO A 331 -0.12 23.52 -6.86
C PRO A 331 -0.28 22.27 -6.00
N TYR A 332 -0.64 22.40 -4.72
CA TYR A 332 -0.75 21.28 -3.78
C TYR A 332 -2.18 20.80 -3.54
N VAL A 333 -3.19 21.61 -3.90
CA VAL A 333 -4.61 21.32 -3.61
C VAL A 333 -5.36 21.10 -4.92
N PRO A 334 -5.87 19.89 -5.20
CA PRO A 334 -6.69 19.65 -6.38
C PRO A 334 -8.00 20.44 -6.34
N VAL A 335 -8.38 21.07 -7.47
CA VAL A 335 -9.68 21.75 -7.59
C VAL A 335 -10.83 20.80 -7.94
N ASN A 336 -10.50 19.57 -8.33
CA ASN A 336 -11.43 18.50 -8.68
C ASN A 336 -11.39 17.34 -7.66
N ALA A 337 -11.11 17.65 -6.39
CA ALA A 337 -11.17 16.67 -5.31
C ALA A 337 -12.51 15.89 -5.31
N PRO A 338 -12.54 14.58 -4.95
CA PRO A 338 -11.40 13.75 -4.61
C PRO A 338 -10.61 13.32 -5.86
N ALA A 339 -9.28 13.44 -5.83
CA ALA A 339 -8.42 13.11 -6.97
C ALA A 339 -7.02 12.65 -6.53
N ILE A 340 -6.49 11.60 -7.19
CA ILE A 340 -5.12 11.11 -7.03
C ILE A 340 -4.48 10.88 -8.41
N GLY A 341 -3.21 11.25 -8.53
CA GLY A 341 -2.45 11.17 -9.77
C GLY A 341 -2.13 9.75 -10.21
N ASP A 342 -1.57 9.61 -11.40
CA ASP A 342 -1.02 8.36 -11.92
C ASP A 342 0.51 8.41 -12.05
N LEU A 343 1.14 9.44 -11.48
CA LEU A 343 2.59 9.67 -11.46
C LEU A 343 3.23 9.94 -12.83
N PHE A 344 2.48 9.98 -13.93
CA PHE A 344 3.06 10.24 -15.27
C PHE A 344 3.63 11.65 -15.41
N ASP A 345 3.23 12.59 -14.56
CA ASP A 345 3.79 13.95 -14.52
C ASP A 345 5.26 13.99 -14.06
N ALA A 346 5.76 12.90 -13.47
CA ALA A 346 7.18 12.72 -13.14
C ALA A 346 8.05 12.35 -14.35
N PHE A 347 7.44 12.09 -15.50
CA PHE A 347 8.12 11.59 -16.68
C PHE A 347 8.00 12.57 -17.87
N GLU A 348 9.00 12.49 -18.74
CA GLU A 348 9.07 13.10 -20.06
C GLU A 348 9.35 11.98 -21.07
N PHE A 349 8.29 11.27 -21.47
CA PHE A 349 8.41 10.25 -22.51
C PHE A 349 8.56 10.92 -23.89
N PRO A 350 9.43 10.40 -24.77
CA PRO A 350 9.47 10.84 -26.16
C PRO A 350 8.07 10.75 -26.75
N ARG A 351 7.59 11.83 -27.36
CA ARG A 351 6.35 11.75 -28.16
C ARG A 351 6.59 10.70 -29.22
N THR A 352 5.74 9.68 -29.24
CA THR A 352 5.73 8.71 -30.34
C THR A 352 5.51 9.50 -31.64
N PRO A 353 6.33 9.30 -32.69
CA PRO A 353 6.16 10.00 -33.97
C PRO A 353 4.75 9.87 -34.54
#